data_AF-A0A2U2B4D4-F1
#
_entry.id   AF-A0A2U2B4D4-F1
#
_cell.length_a   1.000
_cell.length_b   1.000
_cell.length_c   1.000
_cell.angle_alpha   90.00
_cell.angle_beta   90.00
_cell.angle_gamma   90.00
#
_symmetry.space_group_name_H-M   'P 1'
#
loop_
_entity.id
_entity.type
_entity.pdbx_description
1 polymer ?
#
loop_
_entity_poly.entity_id
_entity_poly.type
_entity_poly.pdbx_seq_one_letter_code
_entity_poly.pdbx_strand_id
1 'polypeptide(L)'
;MKIFAQFIFFLVSLFLSVSAFSQTNDFYLVSPELLPAKYQSGIEKAKRYIKKGEVYLEKAAQAQQKLQRYQESESVKPMKVMTLKEGVFRHQLKASSYFHDAHRTEFKTLKRYLKDEFPIPYERIYERAAKQFHRGSVLRKRGSEAVPNSSPLAFIHEAVGYEQEALEDFENVYLFGEELLVSMPLPDFELDSVFFVAGAIKAPLEKHGVLKPEPLQPVERSIVSNEKSGVFFSIQFLATKDPVSEIKARQVYQGALPLIKSYGSGWHRYSAGRFTSVEEASRLMKEEGIYGFVIAFKGDERISIKKAKQLMRP
;
A
#
# COMPACT_ATOMS: atom_id res chain seq x y z
N MET A 1 13.53 -30.30 -6.33
CA MET A 1 12.98 -30.11 -4.96
C MET A 1 12.94 -28.66 -4.47
N LYS A 2 13.99 -27.82 -4.60
CA LYS A 2 13.96 -26.41 -4.12
C LYS A 2 12.87 -25.52 -4.75
N ILE A 3 12.57 -25.72 -6.04
CA ILE A 3 11.49 -24.99 -6.75
C ILE A 3 10.12 -25.33 -6.16
N PHE A 4 9.90 -26.58 -5.74
CA PHE A 4 8.64 -27.05 -5.17
C PHE A 4 8.39 -26.46 -3.76
N ALA A 5 9.45 -26.28 -2.96
CA ALA A 5 9.37 -25.68 -1.62
C ALA A 5 9.10 -24.16 -1.66
N GLN A 6 9.75 -23.41 -2.55
CA GLN A 6 9.45 -21.98 -2.75
C GLN A 6 8.02 -21.76 -3.28
N PHE A 7 7.51 -22.71 -4.06
CA PHE A 7 6.16 -22.66 -4.61
C PHE A 7 5.07 -22.93 -3.56
N ILE A 8 5.28 -23.87 -2.64
CA ILE A 8 4.40 -24.11 -1.48
C ILE A 8 4.36 -22.88 -0.56
N PHE A 9 5.50 -22.22 -0.34
CA PHE A 9 5.55 -21.02 0.50
C PHE A 9 4.77 -19.85 -0.10
N PHE A 10 4.84 -19.65 -1.43
CA PHE A 10 4.05 -18.64 -2.13
C PHE A 10 2.54 -18.95 -2.06
N LEU A 11 2.17 -20.23 -2.21
CA LEU A 11 0.80 -20.75 -2.06
C LEU A 11 0.22 -20.49 -0.67
N VAL A 12 0.97 -20.75 0.39
CA VAL A 12 0.54 -20.48 1.77
C VAL A 12 0.39 -18.97 2.00
N SER A 13 1.26 -18.12 1.45
CA SER A 13 1.13 -16.66 1.62
C SER A 13 -0.08 -16.07 0.88
N LEU A 14 -0.41 -16.58 -0.31
CA LEU A 14 -1.56 -16.10 -1.09
C LEU A 14 -2.88 -16.59 -0.48
N PHE A 15 -2.90 -17.80 0.06
CA PHE A 15 -4.06 -18.34 0.77
C PHE A 15 -4.24 -17.67 2.14
N LEU A 16 -3.16 -17.41 2.88
CA LEU A 16 -3.19 -16.69 4.15
C LEU A 16 -3.58 -15.22 3.97
N SER A 17 -3.24 -14.57 2.86
CA SER A 17 -3.70 -13.20 2.61
C SER A 17 -5.18 -13.14 2.22
N VAL A 18 -5.70 -14.12 1.47
CA VAL A 18 -7.15 -14.22 1.18
C VAL A 18 -7.95 -14.62 2.43
N SER A 19 -7.43 -15.52 3.27
CA SER A 19 -8.09 -15.91 4.52
C SER A 19 -7.91 -14.88 5.65
N ALA A 20 -6.82 -14.12 5.68
CA ALA A 20 -6.71 -12.93 6.53
C ALA A 20 -7.74 -11.86 6.11
N PHE A 21 -8.06 -11.78 4.82
CA PHE A 21 -9.13 -10.92 4.32
C PHE A 21 -10.55 -11.44 4.65
N SER A 22 -10.70 -12.74 4.96
CA SER A 22 -12.01 -13.36 5.27
C SER A 22 -12.24 -13.62 6.75
N GLN A 23 -11.21 -13.51 7.61
CA GLN A 23 -11.31 -13.77 9.05
C GLN A 23 -11.53 -12.51 9.90
N THR A 24 -11.34 -11.32 9.35
CA THR A 24 -11.89 -10.11 9.96
C THR A 24 -13.36 -10.02 9.56
N ASN A 25 -14.24 -10.58 10.39
CA ASN A 25 -15.70 -10.47 10.23
C ASN A 25 -16.20 -9.02 10.20
N ASP A 26 -15.33 -8.04 10.51
CA ASP A 26 -15.62 -6.62 10.41
C ASP A 26 -14.97 -6.04 9.15
N PHE A 27 -15.55 -6.35 7.99
CA PHE A 27 -15.33 -5.54 6.78
C PHE A 27 -16.00 -4.14 6.92
N TYR A 28 -16.73 -3.94 8.01
CA TYR A 28 -17.46 -2.73 8.34
C TYR A 28 -16.63 -1.90 9.30
N LEU A 29 -16.38 -0.66 8.93
CA LEU A 29 -15.80 0.32 9.84
C LEU A 29 -16.84 0.83 10.86
N VAL A 30 -18.14 0.64 10.63
CA VAL A 30 -19.18 1.00 11.61
C VAL A 30 -20.26 -0.07 11.68
N SER A 31 -20.42 -0.66 12.87
CA SER A 31 -21.49 -1.61 13.16
C SER A 31 -22.86 -0.95 12.95
N PRO A 32 -23.76 -1.52 12.13
CA PRO A 32 -25.05 -0.89 11.83
C PRO A 32 -25.94 -0.66 13.04
N GLU A 33 -25.75 -1.46 14.09
CA GLU A 33 -26.46 -1.34 15.38
C GLU A 33 -26.16 -0.02 16.10
N LEU A 34 -25.02 0.58 15.79
CA LEU A 34 -24.55 1.82 16.38
C LEU A 34 -25.11 3.08 15.69
N LEU A 35 -25.71 2.92 14.49
CA LEU A 35 -26.30 4.03 13.75
C LEU A 35 -27.82 4.12 13.95
N PRO A 36 -28.38 5.35 14.00
CA PRO A 36 -29.83 5.53 13.98
C PRO A 36 -30.50 4.81 12.81
N ALA A 37 -31.73 4.30 13.02
CA ALA A 37 -32.48 3.50 12.04
C ALA A 37 -32.56 4.14 10.64
N LYS A 38 -32.64 5.48 10.56
CA LYS A 38 -32.68 6.23 9.29
C LYS A 38 -31.43 6.03 8.41
N TYR A 39 -30.28 5.63 8.97
CA TYR A 39 -29.04 5.38 8.23
C TYR A 39 -28.72 3.90 7.99
N GLN A 40 -29.35 2.98 8.72
CA GLN A 40 -29.08 1.54 8.65
C GLN A 40 -29.28 0.96 7.24
N SER A 41 -30.27 1.47 6.49
CA SER A 41 -30.52 1.04 5.11
C SER A 41 -29.33 1.26 4.17
N GLY A 42 -28.51 2.28 4.43
CA GLY A 42 -27.28 2.56 3.69
C GLY A 42 -26.22 1.49 3.95
N ILE A 43 -26.02 1.14 5.23
CA ILE A 43 -25.07 0.09 5.63
C ILE A 43 -25.51 -1.27 5.09
N GLU A 44 -26.78 -1.64 5.21
CA GLU A 44 -27.32 -2.89 4.64
C GLU A 44 -27.16 -2.95 3.11
N LYS A 45 -27.23 -1.80 2.43
CA LYS A 45 -26.90 -1.73 1.00
C LYS A 45 -25.42 -1.98 0.74
N ALA A 46 -24.52 -1.41 1.53
CA ALA A 46 -23.08 -1.68 1.44
C ALA A 46 -22.77 -3.17 1.68
N LYS A 47 -23.38 -3.81 2.69
CA LYS A 47 -23.24 -5.26 2.95
C LYS A 47 -23.53 -6.11 1.72
N ARG A 48 -24.62 -5.79 1.01
CA ARG A 48 -25.01 -6.50 -0.21
C ARG A 48 -23.98 -6.33 -1.32
N TYR A 49 -23.29 -5.19 -1.41
CA TYR A 49 -22.21 -5.00 -2.36
C TYR A 49 -20.96 -5.79 -1.97
N ILE A 50 -20.57 -5.80 -0.69
CA ILE A 50 -19.45 -6.61 -0.19
C ILE A 50 -19.67 -8.08 -0.54
N LYS A 51 -20.84 -8.64 -0.21
CA LYS A 51 -21.20 -10.03 -0.54
C LYS A 51 -21.11 -10.33 -2.03
N LYS A 52 -21.49 -9.37 -2.90
CA LYS A 52 -21.33 -9.53 -4.35
C LYS A 52 -19.85 -9.51 -4.75
N GLY A 53 -19.05 -8.64 -4.14
CA GLY A 53 -17.61 -8.56 -4.35
C GLY A 53 -16.91 -9.88 -4.01
N GLU A 54 -17.23 -10.46 -2.85
CA GLU A 54 -16.72 -11.76 -2.39
C GLU A 54 -17.01 -12.89 -3.39
N VAL A 55 -18.23 -12.97 -3.92
CA VAL A 55 -18.59 -13.96 -4.96
C VAL A 55 -17.69 -13.82 -6.20
N TYR A 56 -17.30 -12.60 -6.57
CA TYR A 56 -16.38 -12.39 -7.69
C TYR A 56 -14.91 -12.67 -7.33
N LEU A 57 -14.48 -12.44 -6.09
CA LEU A 57 -13.17 -12.89 -5.61
C LEU A 57 -13.05 -14.41 -5.65
N GLU A 58 -14.08 -15.13 -5.22
CA GLU A 58 -14.10 -16.59 -5.27
C GLU A 58 -13.97 -17.09 -6.72
N LYS A 59 -14.72 -16.49 -7.66
CA LYS A 59 -14.59 -16.78 -9.10
C LYS A 59 -13.20 -16.49 -9.64
N ALA A 60 -12.57 -15.40 -9.20
CA ALA A 60 -11.18 -15.08 -9.57
C ALA A 60 -10.20 -16.15 -9.05
N ALA A 61 -10.37 -16.61 -7.81
CA ALA A 61 -9.56 -17.67 -7.23
C ALA A 61 -9.71 -19.00 -7.98
N GLN A 62 -10.95 -19.38 -8.32
CA GLN A 62 -11.22 -20.57 -9.16
C GLN A 62 -10.58 -20.45 -10.55
N ALA A 63 -10.66 -19.27 -11.18
CA ALA A 63 -10.01 -19.01 -12.47
C ALA A 63 -8.48 -19.08 -12.37
N GLN A 64 -7.90 -18.58 -11.28
CA GLN A 64 -6.46 -18.63 -11.00
C GLN A 64 -5.99 -20.08 -10.82
N GLN A 65 -6.74 -20.90 -10.09
CA GLN A 65 -6.44 -22.33 -9.94
C GLN A 65 -6.48 -23.07 -11.27
N LYS A 66 -7.46 -22.74 -12.15
CA LYS A 66 -7.53 -23.30 -13.51
C LYS A 66 -6.34 -22.87 -14.37
N LEU A 67 -5.96 -21.60 -14.30
CA LEU A 67 -4.76 -21.07 -14.98
C LEU A 67 -3.51 -21.83 -14.56
N GLN A 68 -3.32 -22.01 -13.25
CA GLN A 68 -2.17 -22.72 -12.71
C GLN A 68 -2.10 -24.18 -13.17
N ARG A 69 -3.19 -24.95 -13.01
CA ARG A 69 -3.25 -26.35 -13.49
C ARG A 69 -2.96 -26.46 -14.99
N TYR A 70 -3.39 -25.46 -15.77
CA TYR A 70 -3.12 -25.42 -17.20
C TYR A 70 -1.64 -25.14 -17.51
N GLN A 71 -0.99 -24.25 -16.75
CA GLN A 71 0.43 -23.95 -16.88
C GLN A 71 1.33 -25.13 -16.48
N GLU A 72 0.87 -25.99 -15.57
CA GLU A 72 1.58 -27.21 -15.14
C GLU A 72 1.45 -28.37 -16.14
N SER A 73 0.58 -28.25 -17.16
CA SER A 73 0.38 -29.31 -18.16
C SER A 73 1.46 -29.30 -19.25
N GLU A 74 1.78 -30.46 -19.85
CA GLU A 74 2.82 -30.57 -20.89
C GLU A 74 2.48 -29.82 -22.19
N SER A 75 1.19 -29.52 -22.45
CA SER A 75 0.72 -28.92 -23.71
C SER A 75 0.17 -27.49 -23.52
N VAL A 76 0.99 -26.62 -22.94
CA VAL A 76 0.61 -25.21 -22.70
C VAL A 76 0.47 -24.46 -24.02
N LYS A 77 -0.77 -24.10 -24.37
CA LYS A 77 -1.06 -23.19 -25.50
C LYS A 77 -1.06 -21.74 -25.01
N PRO A 78 -0.20 -20.85 -25.55
CA PRO A 78 -0.10 -19.46 -25.09
C PRO A 78 -1.43 -18.70 -25.11
N MET A 79 -2.24 -18.92 -26.14
CA MET A 79 -3.55 -18.27 -26.27
C MET A 79 -4.50 -18.64 -25.12
N LYS A 80 -4.50 -19.92 -24.69
CA LYS A 80 -5.35 -20.37 -23.59
C LYS A 80 -4.90 -19.81 -22.25
N VAL A 81 -3.58 -19.71 -22.02
CA VAL A 81 -3.00 -19.03 -20.84
C VAL A 81 -3.48 -17.57 -20.80
N MET A 82 -3.38 -16.86 -21.92
CA MET A 82 -3.82 -15.46 -22.02
C MET A 82 -5.32 -15.31 -21.71
N THR A 83 -6.18 -16.15 -22.29
CA THR A 83 -7.63 -16.13 -22.01
C THR A 83 -7.95 -16.39 -20.54
N LEU A 84 -7.27 -17.37 -19.91
CA LEU A 84 -7.48 -17.69 -18.50
C LEU A 84 -7.01 -16.54 -17.59
N LYS A 85 -5.85 -15.95 -17.89
CA LYS A 85 -5.31 -14.78 -17.18
C LYS A 85 -6.24 -13.57 -17.30
N GLU A 86 -6.77 -13.31 -18.49
CA GLU A 86 -7.78 -12.27 -18.68
C GLU A 86 -9.05 -12.54 -17.87
N GLY A 87 -9.49 -13.80 -17.80
CA GLY A 87 -10.61 -14.23 -16.95
C GLY A 87 -10.39 -13.90 -15.47
N VAL A 88 -9.19 -14.18 -14.95
CA VAL A 88 -8.81 -13.79 -13.58
C VAL A 88 -8.94 -12.29 -13.38
N PHE A 89 -8.35 -11.48 -14.27
CA PHE A 89 -8.37 -10.02 -14.17
C PHE A 89 -9.79 -9.44 -14.24
N ARG A 90 -10.63 -9.97 -15.14
CA ARG A 90 -12.04 -9.54 -15.25
C ARG A 90 -12.81 -9.80 -13.95
N HIS A 91 -12.61 -10.94 -13.29
CA HIS A 91 -13.27 -11.23 -12.02
C HIS A 91 -12.74 -10.34 -10.88
N GLN A 92 -11.43 -10.10 -10.82
CA GLN A 92 -10.83 -9.17 -9.85
C GLN A 92 -11.34 -7.73 -10.02
N LEU A 93 -11.47 -7.24 -11.26
CA LEU A 93 -12.03 -5.92 -11.54
C LEU A 93 -13.50 -5.82 -11.11
N LYS A 94 -14.31 -6.85 -11.37
CA LYS A 94 -15.71 -6.89 -10.92
C LYS A 94 -15.82 -6.89 -9.41
N ALA A 95 -15.01 -7.69 -8.72
CA ALA A 95 -14.96 -7.68 -7.25
C ALA A 95 -14.59 -6.29 -6.72
N SER A 96 -13.51 -5.71 -7.26
CA SER A 96 -13.04 -4.36 -6.97
C SER A 96 -14.14 -3.29 -7.14
N SER A 97 -14.91 -3.36 -8.23
CA SER A 97 -16.04 -2.44 -8.47
C SER A 97 -17.11 -2.54 -7.39
N TYR A 98 -17.42 -3.77 -6.93
CA TYR A 98 -18.41 -3.96 -5.87
C TYR A 98 -17.92 -3.45 -4.51
N PHE A 99 -16.63 -3.67 -4.17
CA PHE A 99 -16.06 -3.10 -2.95
C PHE A 99 -16.03 -1.57 -3.00
N HIS A 100 -15.71 -0.98 -4.15
CA HIS A 100 -15.82 0.47 -4.34
C HIS A 100 -17.24 0.98 -4.10
N ASP A 101 -18.26 0.30 -4.67
CA ASP A 101 -19.66 0.67 -4.46
C ASP A 101 -20.09 0.53 -3.00
N ALA A 102 -19.57 -0.46 -2.28
CA ALA A 102 -19.76 -0.62 -0.84
C ALA A 102 -19.18 0.56 -0.08
N HIS A 103 -17.87 0.82 -0.21
CA HIS A 103 -17.19 1.92 0.47
C HIS A 103 -17.83 3.28 0.13
N ARG A 104 -18.22 3.50 -1.12
CA ARG A 104 -18.93 4.72 -1.55
C ARG A 104 -20.27 4.87 -0.84
N THR A 105 -20.98 3.77 -0.62
CA THR A 105 -22.27 3.77 0.06
C THR A 105 -22.09 4.04 1.56
N GLU A 106 -21.08 3.44 2.19
CA GLU A 106 -20.70 3.72 3.59
C GLU A 106 -20.27 5.16 3.76
N PHE A 107 -19.34 5.64 2.94
CA PHE A 107 -18.87 7.02 2.94
C PHE A 107 -20.02 8.02 2.86
N LYS A 108 -20.97 7.82 1.95
CA LYS A 108 -22.17 8.67 1.83
C LYS A 108 -23.10 8.58 3.04
N THR A 109 -23.14 7.45 3.71
CA THR A 109 -24.00 7.22 4.87
C THR A 109 -23.39 7.87 6.11
N LEU A 110 -22.12 7.61 6.39
CA LEU A 110 -21.35 8.25 7.46
C LEU A 110 -21.26 9.76 7.26
N LYS A 111 -21.00 10.24 6.04
CA LYS A 111 -21.02 11.67 5.72
C LYS A 111 -22.31 12.35 6.17
N ARG A 112 -23.48 11.74 5.87
CA ARG A 112 -24.78 12.32 6.24
C ARG A 112 -24.98 12.27 7.75
N TYR A 113 -24.70 11.12 8.36
CA TYR A 113 -24.82 10.93 9.79
C TYR A 113 -23.94 11.91 10.59
N LEU A 114 -22.65 11.97 10.30
CA LEU A 114 -21.70 12.87 10.98
C LEU A 114 -22.01 14.33 10.75
N LYS A 115 -22.49 14.71 9.56
CA LYS A 115 -22.92 16.08 9.30
C LYS A 115 -24.12 16.47 10.17
N ASP A 116 -25.04 15.55 10.39
CA ASP A 116 -26.27 15.80 11.14
C ASP A 116 -26.01 15.79 12.67
N GLU A 117 -25.20 14.86 13.17
CA GLU A 117 -24.97 14.69 14.62
C GLU A 117 -23.71 15.41 15.15
N PHE A 118 -22.68 15.60 14.30
CA PHE A 118 -21.36 16.14 14.70
C PHE A 118 -20.83 17.18 13.69
N PRO A 119 -21.56 18.29 13.43
CA PRO A 119 -21.25 19.21 12.33
C PRO A 119 -19.85 19.85 12.41
N ILE A 120 -19.37 20.16 13.61
CA ILE A 120 -18.05 20.80 13.81
C ILE A 120 -16.90 19.81 13.54
N PRO A 121 -16.83 18.62 14.20
CA PRO A 121 -15.85 17.60 13.84
C PRO A 121 -15.88 17.23 12.36
N TYR A 122 -17.09 17.07 11.81
CA TYR A 122 -17.31 16.71 10.41
C TYR A 122 -16.60 17.67 9.44
N GLU A 123 -16.76 18.98 9.61
CA GLU A 123 -16.22 19.97 8.67
C GLU A 123 -14.69 19.92 8.60
N ARG A 124 -14.02 19.61 9.72
CA ARG A 124 -12.55 19.53 9.79
C ARG A 124 -11.98 18.33 9.05
N ILE A 125 -12.68 17.18 9.08
CA ILE A 125 -12.18 15.93 8.49
C ILE A 125 -12.69 15.70 7.08
N TYR A 126 -13.83 16.30 6.70
CA TYR A 126 -14.53 15.99 5.47
C TYR A 126 -13.66 16.22 4.23
N GLU A 127 -12.93 17.33 4.17
CA GLU A 127 -12.10 17.65 3.01
C GLU A 127 -11.01 16.60 2.79
N ARG A 128 -10.35 16.15 3.87
CA ARG A 128 -9.32 15.11 3.82
C ARG A 128 -9.93 13.78 3.37
N ALA A 129 -11.00 13.34 4.02
CA ALA A 129 -11.68 12.09 3.69
C ALA A 129 -12.18 12.09 2.22
N ALA A 130 -12.75 13.21 1.74
CA ALA A 130 -13.19 13.36 0.36
C ALA A 130 -12.03 13.29 -0.64
N LYS A 131 -10.88 13.91 -0.33
CA LYS A 131 -9.67 13.83 -1.17
C LYS A 131 -9.13 12.40 -1.26
N GLN A 132 -9.04 11.69 -0.14
CA GLN A 132 -8.58 10.29 -0.13
C GLN A 132 -9.53 9.40 -0.92
N PHE A 133 -10.84 9.53 -0.71
CA PHE A 133 -11.83 8.76 -1.48
C PHE A 133 -11.76 9.05 -2.98
N HIS A 134 -11.52 10.31 -3.36
CA HIS A 134 -11.33 10.70 -4.76
C HIS A 134 -10.07 10.07 -5.37
N ARG A 135 -8.93 10.07 -4.65
CA ARG A 135 -7.69 9.40 -5.09
C ARG A 135 -7.92 7.92 -5.36
N GLY A 136 -8.59 7.21 -4.44
CA GLY A 136 -8.95 5.80 -4.64
C GLY A 136 -9.80 5.59 -5.89
N SER A 137 -10.81 6.43 -6.11
CA SER A 137 -11.66 6.38 -7.31
C SER A 137 -10.86 6.56 -8.62
N VAL A 138 -9.91 7.51 -8.65
CA VAL A 138 -9.02 7.74 -9.81
C VAL A 138 -8.14 6.53 -10.07
N LEU A 139 -7.56 5.93 -9.03
CA LEU A 139 -6.72 4.73 -9.16
C LEU A 139 -7.51 3.54 -9.70
N ARG A 140 -8.74 3.32 -9.25
CA ARG A 140 -9.60 2.25 -9.81
C ARG A 140 -9.89 2.44 -11.29
N LYS A 141 -10.18 3.68 -11.70
CA LYS A 141 -10.38 4.01 -13.12
C LYS A 141 -9.14 3.65 -13.93
N ARG A 142 -7.96 4.09 -13.49
CA ARG A 142 -6.67 3.73 -14.13
C ARG A 142 -6.45 2.22 -14.19
N GLY A 143 -6.71 1.51 -13.10
CA GLY A 143 -6.61 0.04 -13.04
C GLY A 143 -7.53 -0.65 -14.05
N SER A 144 -8.76 -0.15 -14.23
CA SER A 144 -9.71 -0.70 -15.22
C SER A 144 -9.26 -0.49 -16.67
N GLU A 145 -8.66 0.66 -16.96
CA GLU A 145 -8.15 1.01 -18.30
C GLU A 145 -6.85 0.24 -18.64
N ALA A 146 -6.15 -0.28 -17.63
CA ALA A 146 -4.88 -0.97 -17.79
C ALA A 146 -5.00 -2.44 -18.26
N VAL A 147 -6.22 -3.01 -18.23
CA VAL A 147 -6.52 -4.37 -18.70
C VAL A 147 -6.79 -4.36 -20.22
N PRO A 148 -6.29 -5.34 -21.00
CA PRO A 148 -5.61 -6.57 -20.58
C PRO A 148 -4.08 -6.46 -20.48
N ASN A 149 -3.51 -5.28 -20.72
CA ASN A 149 -2.06 -5.12 -20.90
C ASN A 149 -1.27 -5.29 -19.60
N SER A 150 -1.86 -5.00 -18.45
CA SER A 150 -1.23 -5.12 -17.13
C SER A 150 -2.21 -5.59 -16.05
N SER A 151 -1.67 -6.04 -14.93
CA SER A 151 -2.48 -6.46 -13.78
C SER A 151 -3.11 -5.24 -13.11
N PRO A 152 -4.44 -5.22 -12.89
CA PRO A 152 -5.10 -4.11 -12.21
C PRO A 152 -4.85 -4.13 -10.69
N LEU A 153 -4.28 -5.21 -10.15
CA LEU A 153 -4.16 -5.44 -8.70
C LEU A 153 -3.41 -4.34 -7.96
N ALA A 154 -2.30 -3.84 -8.50
CA ALA A 154 -1.52 -2.80 -7.83
C ALA A 154 -2.37 -1.53 -7.61
N PHE A 155 -3.08 -1.08 -8.66
CA PHE A 155 -3.98 0.06 -8.58
C PHE A 155 -5.16 -0.20 -7.64
N ILE A 156 -5.70 -1.42 -7.62
CA ILE A 156 -6.81 -1.80 -6.75
C ILE A 156 -6.39 -1.77 -5.29
N HIS A 157 -5.24 -2.36 -4.96
CA HIS A 157 -4.71 -2.39 -3.59
C HIS A 157 -4.45 -0.97 -3.06
N GLU A 158 -3.79 -0.14 -3.86
CA GLU A 158 -3.55 1.25 -3.50
C GLU A 158 -4.86 2.04 -3.34
N ALA A 159 -5.82 1.83 -4.24
CA ALA A 159 -7.13 2.46 -4.15
C ALA A 159 -7.91 2.08 -2.87
N VAL A 160 -7.87 0.80 -2.48
CA VAL A 160 -8.50 0.31 -1.26
C VAL A 160 -7.90 1.01 -0.04
N GLY A 161 -6.57 1.18 0.01
CA GLY A 161 -5.91 1.87 1.12
C GLY A 161 -6.42 3.31 1.31
N TYR A 162 -6.52 4.10 0.25
CA TYR A 162 -7.06 5.46 0.33
C TYR A 162 -8.55 5.51 0.73
N GLU A 163 -9.35 4.56 0.26
CA GLU A 163 -10.77 4.49 0.62
C GLU A 163 -10.97 4.08 2.08
N GLN A 164 -10.16 3.15 2.60
CA GLN A 164 -10.17 2.76 4.01
C GLN A 164 -9.75 3.93 4.90
N GLU A 165 -8.66 4.62 4.57
CA GLU A 165 -8.22 5.80 5.33
C GLU A 165 -9.32 6.88 5.40
N ALA A 166 -10.05 7.10 4.29
CA ALA A 166 -11.17 8.04 4.26
C ALA A 166 -12.33 7.66 5.19
N LEU A 167 -12.59 6.35 5.31
CA LEU A 167 -13.65 5.84 6.18
C LEU A 167 -13.20 5.78 7.65
N GLU A 168 -11.93 5.44 7.92
CA GLU A 168 -11.30 5.52 9.24
C GLU A 168 -11.32 6.96 9.79
N ASP A 169 -11.06 7.97 8.95
CA ASP A 169 -11.20 9.37 9.36
C ASP A 169 -12.63 9.66 9.88
N PHE A 170 -13.68 9.13 9.23
CA PHE A 170 -15.07 9.24 9.70
C PHE A 170 -15.35 8.42 10.96
N GLU A 171 -14.85 7.19 11.04
CA GLU A 171 -15.02 6.33 12.21
C GLU A 171 -14.38 6.95 13.46
N ASN A 172 -13.19 7.55 13.33
CA ASN A 172 -12.55 8.23 14.44
C ASN A 172 -13.41 9.40 14.97
N VAL A 173 -14.01 10.20 14.09
CA VAL A 173 -14.94 11.25 14.53
C VAL A 173 -16.19 10.65 15.18
N TYR A 174 -16.66 9.51 14.68
CA TYR A 174 -17.78 8.81 15.29
C TYR A 174 -17.46 8.32 16.71
N LEU A 175 -16.31 7.68 16.92
CA LEU A 175 -15.93 7.08 18.19
C LEU A 175 -15.52 8.12 19.25
N PHE A 176 -14.85 9.18 18.83
CA PHE A 176 -14.20 10.13 19.74
C PHE A 176 -14.87 11.50 19.79
N GLY A 177 -15.84 11.78 18.91
CA GLY A 177 -16.61 13.02 18.89
C GLY A 177 -15.73 14.28 18.91
N GLU A 178 -15.95 15.14 19.91
CA GLU A 178 -15.20 16.38 20.10
C GLU A 178 -13.80 16.18 20.71
N GLU A 179 -13.54 15.09 21.44
CA GLU A 179 -12.24 14.85 22.09
C GLU A 179 -11.11 14.73 21.05
N LEU A 180 -11.44 14.22 19.86
CA LEU A 180 -10.54 14.13 18.72
C LEU A 180 -10.07 15.50 18.20
N LEU A 181 -10.86 16.56 18.42
CA LEU A 181 -10.58 17.90 17.90
C LEU A 181 -9.38 18.58 18.58
N VAL A 182 -8.99 18.10 19.76
CA VAL A 182 -7.86 18.64 20.53
C VAL A 182 -6.55 17.97 20.14
N SER A 183 -6.58 16.74 19.61
CA SER A 183 -5.38 15.95 19.34
C SER A 183 -5.00 15.86 17.85
N MET A 184 -5.94 16.09 16.93
CA MET A 184 -5.62 16.06 15.51
C MET A 184 -4.85 17.32 15.10
N PRO A 185 -3.60 17.20 14.60
CA PRO A 185 -2.93 18.34 13.98
C PRO A 185 -3.83 18.82 12.84
N LEU A 186 -4.04 20.14 12.76
CA LEU A 186 -4.68 20.73 11.60
C LEU A 186 -3.94 20.21 10.37
N PRO A 187 -4.66 19.79 9.31
CA PRO A 187 -4.00 19.32 8.11
C PRO A 187 -3.04 20.40 7.65
N ASP A 188 -1.74 20.09 7.66
CA ASP A 188 -0.73 20.95 7.06
C ASP A 188 -1.10 21.05 5.58
N PHE A 189 -1.74 22.15 5.21
CA PHE A 189 -2.12 22.48 3.84
C PHE A 189 -0.84 22.84 3.07
N GLU A 190 0.06 21.88 2.88
CA GLU A 190 0.95 21.93 1.73
C GLU A 190 0.07 21.61 0.51
N LEU A 191 -0.34 22.69 -0.13
CA LEU A 191 -1.10 22.73 -1.37
C LEU A 191 -0.19 22.23 -2.50
N ASP A 192 0.20 20.95 -2.44
CA ASP A 192 0.95 20.32 -3.50
C ASP A 192 0.01 20.20 -4.71
N SER A 193 0.12 21.22 -5.55
CA SER A 193 -0.41 21.33 -6.90
C SER A 193 0.23 20.26 -7.79
N VAL A 194 0.03 18.99 -7.47
CA VAL A 194 0.41 17.88 -8.35
C VAL A 194 -0.60 17.85 -9.48
N PHE A 195 -0.40 18.76 -10.43
CA PHE A 195 -0.73 18.53 -11.82
C PHE A 195 -0.16 17.17 -12.21
N PHE A 196 -1.03 16.16 -12.27
CA PHE A 196 -0.67 14.84 -12.80
C PHE A 196 -0.48 14.97 -14.32
N VAL A 197 0.77 15.17 -14.74
CA VAL A 197 1.16 15.00 -16.14
C VAL A 197 1.14 13.50 -16.44
N ALA A 198 0.17 13.08 -17.25
CA ALA A 198 0.11 11.74 -17.82
C ALA A 198 1.22 11.57 -18.87
N GLY A 199 2.45 11.31 -18.42
CA GLY A 199 3.60 11.03 -19.27
C GLY A 199 3.88 9.53 -19.36
N ALA A 200 3.54 8.93 -20.49
CA ALA A 200 3.87 7.55 -20.81
C ALA A 200 5.40 7.36 -20.91
N ILE A 201 5.98 6.48 -20.09
CA ILE A 201 7.35 5.99 -20.29
C ILE A 201 7.26 4.53 -20.73
N LYS A 202 7.38 4.32 -22.04
CA LYS A 202 7.82 3.04 -22.63
C LYS A 202 9.35 3.07 -22.64
N ALA A 203 9.99 2.15 -21.91
CA ALA A 203 11.40 1.85 -22.10
C ALA A 203 11.59 0.33 -22.33
N PRO A 204 12.53 -0.11 -23.19
CA PRO A 204 12.70 -1.52 -23.54
C PRO A 204 13.56 -2.26 -22.49
N LEU A 205 13.20 -3.51 -22.19
CA LEU A 205 14.03 -4.41 -21.39
C LEU A 205 15.16 -5.00 -22.25
N GLU A 206 16.41 -4.73 -21.89
CA GLU A 206 17.57 -5.48 -22.37
C GLU A 206 17.85 -6.69 -21.46
N LYS A 207 18.22 -7.81 -22.07
CA LYS A 207 18.50 -9.10 -21.40
C LYS A 207 19.98 -9.16 -21.02
N HIS A 208 20.28 -9.29 -19.73
CA HIS A 208 21.61 -9.70 -19.27
C HIS A 208 21.61 -11.14 -18.73
N GLY A 209 22.68 -11.85 -19.08
CA GLY A 209 22.87 -13.29 -18.88
C GLY A 209 23.11 -13.69 -17.44
N VAL A 210 22.78 -14.96 -17.17
CA VAL A 210 22.83 -15.62 -15.87
C VAL A 210 24.27 -15.97 -15.52
N LEU A 211 24.82 -15.33 -14.48
CA LEU A 211 26.00 -15.81 -13.76
C LEU A 211 25.58 -16.49 -12.45
N LYS A 212 26.21 -17.63 -12.20
CA LYS A 212 25.94 -18.54 -11.07
C LYS A 212 26.57 -17.94 -9.79
N PRO A 213 25.83 -17.74 -8.69
CA PRO A 213 26.39 -17.11 -7.50
C PRO A 213 27.17 -18.12 -6.65
N GLU A 214 28.40 -17.73 -6.32
CA GLU A 214 29.26 -18.35 -5.32
C GLU A 214 28.81 -17.88 -3.91
N PRO A 215 28.85 -18.74 -2.87
CA PRO A 215 28.33 -18.40 -1.55
C PRO A 215 29.20 -17.32 -0.88
N LEU A 216 28.61 -16.15 -0.65
CA LEU A 216 29.24 -15.01 0.01
C LEU A 216 29.33 -15.24 1.52
N GLN A 217 30.54 -15.14 2.07
CA GLN A 217 30.75 -15.03 3.51
C GLN A 217 30.25 -13.67 4.02
N PRO A 218 29.81 -13.57 5.29
CA PRO A 218 29.37 -12.31 5.89
C PRO A 218 30.55 -11.32 5.96
N VAL A 219 30.59 -10.36 5.04
CA VAL A 219 31.55 -9.25 5.11
C VAL A 219 30.98 -8.24 6.09
N GLU A 220 31.64 -8.08 7.25
CA GLU A 220 31.43 -6.92 8.13
C GLU A 220 31.80 -5.64 7.35
N ARG A 221 30.80 -5.02 6.71
CA ARG A 221 30.96 -3.74 6.04
C ARG A 221 30.98 -2.64 7.10
N SER A 222 32.17 -2.11 7.38
CA SER A 222 32.35 -0.96 8.26
C SER A 222 31.63 0.27 7.70
N ILE A 223 30.88 0.94 8.58
CA ILE A 223 30.06 2.12 8.27
C ILE A 223 31.01 3.30 8.10
N VAL A 224 31.35 3.66 6.86
CA VAL A 224 32.16 4.85 6.57
C VAL A 224 31.25 6.08 6.62
N SER A 225 31.08 6.69 7.80
CA SER A 225 30.47 8.01 7.91
C SER A 225 31.46 9.06 7.42
N ASN A 226 31.05 9.88 6.45
CA ASN A 226 31.77 11.10 6.10
C ASN A 226 31.58 12.14 7.22
N GLU A 227 32.35 11.99 8.31
CA GLU A 227 32.16 12.72 9.57
C GLU A 227 32.15 14.24 9.40
N LYS A 228 32.81 14.78 8.37
CA LYS A 228 32.97 16.23 8.19
C LYS A 228 31.66 16.99 7.94
N SER A 229 30.63 16.35 7.37
CA SER A 229 29.35 17.03 7.08
C SER A 229 28.19 16.60 7.99
N GLY A 230 28.32 15.45 8.65
CA GLY A 230 27.23 14.81 9.39
C GLY A 230 26.03 14.41 8.51
N VAL A 231 26.14 14.52 7.18
CA VAL A 231 25.08 14.20 6.22
C VAL A 231 25.20 12.75 5.77
N PHE A 232 24.10 12.01 5.81
CA PHE A 232 24.02 10.65 5.28
C PHE A 232 22.66 10.37 4.63
N PHE A 233 22.61 9.37 3.77
CA PHE A 233 21.39 8.87 3.13
C PHE A 233 20.99 7.52 3.71
N SER A 234 19.70 7.21 3.70
CA SER A 234 19.16 5.93 4.18
C SER A 234 17.93 5.53 3.35
N ILE A 235 17.55 4.25 3.36
CA ILE A 235 16.39 3.75 2.62
C ILE A 235 15.22 3.59 3.59
N GLN A 236 14.23 4.46 3.52
CA GLN A 236 13.02 4.35 4.34
C GLN A 236 12.05 3.36 3.71
N PHE A 237 11.62 2.35 4.49
CA PHE A 237 10.73 1.29 4.01
C PHE A 237 9.45 1.14 4.85
N LEU A 238 9.37 1.78 6.03
CA LEU A 238 8.18 1.75 6.88
C LEU A 238 8.03 3.06 7.67
N ALA A 239 6.79 3.54 7.80
CA ALA A 239 6.40 4.62 8.70
C ALA A 239 5.03 4.31 9.31
N THR A 240 4.93 4.39 10.64
CA THR A 240 3.71 4.09 11.39
C THR A 240 3.49 5.12 12.49
N LYS A 241 2.22 5.34 12.88
CA LYS A 241 1.90 6.18 14.04
C LYS A 241 2.26 5.49 15.35
N ASP A 242 2.05 4.19 15.41
CA ASP A 242 2.42 3.37 16.57
C ASP A 242 3.81 2.77 16.42
N PRO A 243 4.56 2.58 17.52
CA PRO A 243 5.85 1.91 17.49
C PRO A 243 5.68 0.45 17.09
N VAL A 244 6.46 0.05 16.09
CA VAL A 244 6.61 -1.34 15.65
C VAL A 244 7.86 -1.96 16.27
N SER A 245 7.73 -3.18 16.80
CA SER A 245 8.85 -3.94 17.35
C SER A 245 9.90 -4.23 16.29
N GLU A 246 11.17 -4.42 16.69
CA GLU A 246 12.24 -4.73 15.74
C GLU A 246 11.98 -5.98 14.93
N ILE A 247 11.41 -7.01 15.56
CA ILE A 247 11.06 -8.28 14.92
C ILE A 247 10.07 -8.02 13.77
N LYS A 248 9.03 -7.22 14.01
CA LYS A 248 8.02 -6.89 13.00
C LYS A 248 8.58 -5.97 11.90
N ALA A 249 9.46 -5.04 12.23
CA ALA A 249 10.17 -4.24 11.23
C ALA A 249 11.06 -5.11 10.32
N ARG A 250 11.75 -6.13 10.88
CA ARG A 250 12.56 -7.10 10.13
C ARG A 250 11.73 -8.11 9.31
N GLN A 251 10.46 -8.32 9.67
CA GLN A 251 9.55 -9.11 8.82
C GLN A 251 9.25 -8.37 7.50
N VAL A 252 9.12 -7.03 7.56
CA VAL A 252 8.94 -6.17 6.38
C VAL A 252 10.27 -6.00 5.63
N TYR A 253 11.38 -5.83 6.35
CA TYR A 253 12.71 -5.66 5.79
C TYR A 253 13.63 -6.87 6.06
N GLN A 254 13.83 -7.70 5.05
CA GLN A 254 14.65 -8.91 5.12
C GLN A 254 16.10 -8.72 4.61
N GLY A 255 16.51 -7.47 4.34
CA GLY A 255 17.86 -7.18 3.86
C GLY A 255 18.91 -7.24 4.97
N ALA A 256 20.19 -7.18 4.56
CA ALA A 256 21.33 -7.35 5.47
C ALA A 256 21.79 -6.04 6.14
N LEU A 257 21.27 -4.90 5.70
CA LEU A 257 21.69 -3.59 6.19
C LEU A 257 21.19 -3.35 7.63
N PRO A 258 21.89 -2.54 8.42
CA PRO A 258 21.46 -2.19 9.76
C PRO A 258 20.14 -1.41 9.74
N LEU A 259 19.24 -1.77 10.66
CA LEU A 259 17.97 -1.09 10.87
C LEU A 259 18.17 0.19 11.68
N ILE A 260 17.65 1.31 11.19
CA ILE A 260 17.68 2.62 11.83
C ILE A 260 16.25 3.03 12.18
N LYS A 261 16.01 3.34 13.46
CA LYS A 261 14.71 3.80 13.97
C LYS A 261 14.82 5.29 14.26
N SER A 262 13.82 6.07 13.83
CA SER A 262 13.72 7.49 14.16
C SER A 262 12.27 7.85 14.51
N TYR A 263 12.09 8.85 15.37
CA TYR A 263 10.79 9.35 15.78
C TYR A 263 10.72 10.86 15.55
N GLY A 264 9.62 11.34 14.98
CA GLY A 264 9.40 12.77 14.77
C GLY A 264 8.06 13.08 14.13
N SER A 265 7.46 14.21 14.48
CA SER A 265 6.13 14.63 14.01
C SER A 265 5.03 13.58 14.26
N GLY A 266 5.13 12.81 15.34
CA GLY A 266 4.18 11.75 15.67
C GLY A 266 4.29 10.46 14.85
N TRP A 267 5.39 10.27 14.10
CA TRP A 267 5.63 9.06 13.30
C TRP A 267 6.89 8.33 13.74
N HIS A 268 6.78 7.00 13.88
CA HIS A 268 7.91 6.07 13.95
C HIS A 268 8.32 5.69 12.53
N ARG A 269 9.58 5.98 12.17
CA ARG A 269 10.13 5.70 10.84
C ARG A 269 11.26 4.68 10.95
N TYR A 270 11.27 3.75 10.00
CA TYR A 270 12.23 2.66 9.91
C TYR A 270 12.95 2.74 8.58
N SER A 271 14.28 2.79 8.65
CA SER A 271 15.14 2.88 7.48
C SER A 271 16.26 1.84 7.54
N ALA A 272 16.86 1.54 6.39
CA ALA A 272 17.92 0.55 6.25
C ALA A 272 19.20 1.20 5.73
N GLY A 273 20.32 0.96 6.43
CA GLY A 273 21.66 1.39 6.03
C GLY A 273 21.95 2.89 6.17
N ARG A 274 23.23 3.24 6.12
CA ARG A 274 23.72 4.61 5.97
C ARG A 274 24.63 4.67 4.73
N PHE A 275 24.38 5.63 3.85
CA PHE A 275 25.06 5.77 2.57
C PHE A 275 25.61 7.17 2.39
N THR A 276 26.65 7.27 1.57
CA THR A 276 27.33 8.54 1.28
C THR A 276 26.69 9.29 0.11
N SER A 277 25.94 8.58 -0.75
CA SER A 277 25.29 9.17 -1.91
C SER A 277 23.88 8.60 -2.13
N VAL A 278 23.05 9.37 -2.84
CA VAL A 278 21.69 8.93 -3.23
C VAL A 278 21.77 7.77 -4.21
N GLU A 279 22.78 7.80 -5.07
CA GLU A 279 23.03 6.85 -6.14
C GLU A 279 23.43 5.48 -5.56
N GLU A 280 24.29 5.47 -4.53
CA GLU A 280 24.65 4.27 -3.77
C GLU A 280 23.44 3.65 -3.07
N ALA A 281 22.67 4.47 -2.33
CA ALA A 281 21.46 4.03 -1.63
C ALA A 281 20.44 3.45 -2.62
N SER A 282 20.22 4.12 -3.75
CA SER A 282 19.27 3.70 -4.79
C SER A 282 19.71 2.42 -5.49
N ARG A 283 21.02 2.24 -5.72
CA ARG A 283 21.58 1.02 -6.29
C ARG A 283 21.35 -0.16 -5.35
N LEU A 284 21.72 -0.03 -4.08
CA LEU A 284 21.54 -1.10 -3.08
C LEU A 284 20.07 -1.40 -2.81
N MET A 285 19.20 -0.39 -2.79
CA MET A 285 17.74 -0.57 -2.72
C MET A 285 17.22 -1.50 -3.83
N LYS A 286 17.72 -1.34 -5.07
CA LYS A 286 17.34 -2.18 -6.21
C LYS A 286 17.97 -3.57 -6.15
N GLU A 287 19.26 -3.66 -5.81
CA GLU A 287 20.00 -4.92 -5.71
C GLU A 287 19.43 -5.85 -4.63
N GLU A 288 19.07 -5.29 -3.46
CA GLU A 288 18.46 -6.04 -2.36
C GLU A 288 16.93 -6.21 -2.48
N GLY A 289 16.30 -5.62 -3.51
CA GLY A 289 14.85 -5.70 -3.71
C GLY A 289 14.04 -5.02 -2.60
N ILE A 290 14.59 -3.96 -2.01
CA ILE A 290 13.95 -3.23 -0.90
C ILE A 290 12.87 -2.30 -1.48
N TYR A 291 11.63 -2.48 -1.03
CA TYR A 291 10.55 -1.55 -1.35
C TYR A 291 10.59 -0.34 -0.42
N GLY A 292 10.94 0.83 -0.96
CA GLY A 292 11.11 2.05 -0.17
C GLY A 292 11.55 3.24 -1.01
N PHE A 293 12.01 4.28 -0.34
CA PHE A 293 12.60 5.47 -0.98
C PHE A 293 13.78 6.00 -0.18
N VAL A 294 14.69 6.69 -0.88
CA VAL A 294 15.89 7.27 -0.26
C VAL A 294 15.52 8.57 0.46
N ILE A 295 15.96 8.69 1.71
CA ILE A 295 15.87 9.91 2.53
C ILE A 295 17.26 10.38 2.95
N ALA A 296 17.36 11.65 3.36
CA ALA A 296 18.60 12.27 3.81
C ALA A 296 18.48 12.77 5.25
N PHE A 297 19.57 12.67 5.99
CA PHE A 297 19.70 13.13 7.37
C PHE A 297 20.93 14.03 7.52
N LYS A 298 20.88 14.94 8.48
CA LYS A 298 22.03 15.66 9.03
C LYS A 298 22.04 15.45 10.54
N GLY A 299 22.94 14.59 11.04
CA GLY A 299 22.82 14.06 12.40
C GLY A 299 21.50 13.29 12.56
N ASP A 300 20.67 13.69 13.51
CA ASP A 300 19.36 13.06 13.77
C ASP A 300 18.19 13.78 13.06
N GLU A 301 18.45 14.88 12.37
CA GLU A 301 17.42 15.67 11.69
C GLU A 301 17.26 15.22 10.23
N ARG A 302 16.02 14.93 9.82
CA ARG A 302 15.70 14.66 8.40
C ARG A 302 15.78 15.96 7.60
N ILE A 303 16.48 15.92 6.46
CA ILE A 303 16.57 17.05 5.53
C ILE A 303 16.14 16.64 4.11
N SER A 304 15.84 17.63 3.26
CA SER A 304 15.56 17.35 1.86
C SER A 304 16.82 16.88 1.13
N ILE A 305 16.66 16.01 0.12
CA ILE A 305 17.79 15.53 -0.70
C ILE A 305 18.51 16.70 -1.38
N LYS A 306 17.77 17.75 -1.77
CA LYS A 306 18.34 18.98 -2.34
C LYS A 306 19.26 19.69 -1.34
N LYS A 307 18.81 19.86 -0.09
CA LYS A 307 19.61 20.45 0.99
C LYS A 307 20.83 19.59 1.31
N ALA A 308 20.68 18.27 1.35
CA ALA A 308 21.79 17.34 1.53
C ALA A 308 22.86 17.48 0.43
N LYS A 309 22.44 17.49 -0.84
CA LYS A 309 23.35 17.69 -1.99
C LYS A 309 24.05 19.06 -1.95
N GLN A 310 23.41 20.10 -1.43
CA GLN A 310 24.04 21.41 -1.24
C GLN A 310 25.10 21.39 -0.13
N LEU A 311 24.81 20.74 1.00
CA LEU A 311 25.74 20.64 2.14
C LEU A 311 26.96 19.75 1.87
N MET A 312 26.87 18.85 0.89
CA MET A 312 27.95 17.94 0.50
C MET A 312 28.81 18.48 -0.64
N ARG A 313 28.50 19.66 -1.20
CA ARG A 313 29.39 20.31 -2.17
C ARG A 313 30.63 20.84 -1.42
N PRO A 314 31.84 20.54 -1.91
CA PRO A 314 33.08 21.00 -1.30
C PRO A 314 33.24 22.52 -1.34
#